data_AF-A0A2T2RSC3-F1
#
_entry.id   AF-A0A2T2RSC3-F1
#
_cell.length_a   1.000
_cell.length_b   1.000
_cell.length_c   1.000
_cell.angle_alpha   90.00
_cell.angle_beta   90.00
_cell.angle_gamma   90.00
#
_symmetry.space_group_name_H-M   'P 1'
#
loop_
_entity.id
_entity.type
_entity.pdbx_description
1 polymer ?
#
loop_
_entity_poly.entity_id
_entity_poly.type
_entity_poly.pdbx_seq_one_letter_code
_entity_poly.pdbx_strand_id
1 'polypeptide(L)'
;MILGTPEEFLSYFLTLAIQVNLYAIIDTLSDLYDCEELSFWKIIKKNLQEKVLQNDLFTEPKEKMQNFILYESNWPFKQLLTPLLNSDPKERGMPSSLGVISNPLKNLN
;
A
#
# COMPACT_ATOMS: atom_id res chain seq x y z
N MET A 1 4.53 -1.35 18.63
CA MET A 1 4.96 -0.34 17.63
C MET A 1 4.04 0.85 17.79
N ILE A 2 4.58 2.03 18.07
CA ILE A 2 3.82 3.28 18.06
C ILE A 2 4.21 4.01 16.78
N LEU A 3 3.23 4.45 16.02
CA LEU A 3 3.42 5.16 14.75
C LEU A 3 3.32 6.66 15.05
N GLY A 4 4.34 7.42 14.66
CA GLY A 4 4.50 8.83 14.99
C GLY A 4 3.84 9.77 13.99
N THR A 5 3.48 9.29 12.81
CA THR A 5 2.85 10.12 11.76
C THR A 5 1.71 9.40 11.03
N PRO A 6 0.74 10.14 10.45
CA PRO A 6 -0.26 9.56 9.56
C PRO A 6 0.34 8.80 8.37
N GLU A 7 1.46 9.27 7.81
CA GLU A 7 2.14 8.60 6.70
C GLU A 7 2.71 7.24 7.10
N GLU A 8 3.29 7.12 8.30
CA GLU A 8 3.75 5.84 8.82
C GLU A 8 2.59 4.86 8.96
N PHE A 9 1.44 5.30 9.49
CA PHE A 9 0.24 4.48 9.56
C PHE A 9 -0.27 4.07 8.18
N LEU A 10 -0.38 5.01 7.26
CA LEU A 10 -0.80 4.73 5.88
C LEU A 10 0.18 3.81 5.17
N SER A 11 1.47 3.87 5.48
CA SER A 11 2.46 2.97 4.91
C SER A 11 2.19 1.51 5.28
N TYR A 12 1.80 1.23 6.52
CA TYR A 12 1.39 -0.12 6.91
C TYR A 12 0.11 -0.57 6.22
N PHE A 13 -0.88 0.31 6.10
CA PHE A 13 -2.12 0.01 5.38
C PHE A 13 -1.85 -0.28 3.90
N LEU A 14 -1.13 0.60 3.19
CA LEU A 14 -0.83 0.45 1.78
C LEU A 14 0.02 -0.81 1.51
N THR A 15 1.02 -1.08 2.35
CA THR A 15 1.87 -2.27 2.14
C THR A 15 1.16 -3.57 2.51
N LEU A 16 0.61 -3.69 3.72
CA LEU A 16 0.09 -4.97 4.21
C LEU A 16 -1.33 -5.26 3.73
N ALA A 17 -2.23 -4.28 3.80
CA ALA A 17 -3.62 -4.51 3.42
C ALA A 17 -3.81 -4.48 1.90
N ILE A 18 -3.20 -3.51 1.21
CA ILE A 18 -3.41 -3.36 -0.24
C ILE A 18 -2.41 -4.21 -1.04
N GLN A 19 -1.11 -3.92 -0.94
CA GLN A 19 -0.09 -4.52 -1.81
C GLN A 19 0.18 -5.99 -1.52
N VAL A 20 0.10 -6.44 -0.27
CA VAL A 20 0.34 -7.85 0.06
C VAL A 20 -0.96 -8.63 0.06
N ASN A 21 -1.95 -8.19 0.83
CA ASN A 21 -3.16 -8.97 1.04
C ASN A 21 -4.11 -8.90 -0.17
N LEU A 22 -4.66 -7.73 -0.51
CA LEU A 22 -5.63 -7.61 -1.61
C LEU A 22 -5.02 -7.93 -2.97
N TYR A 23 -3.78 -7.50 -3.23
CA TYR A 23 -3.14 -7.81 -4.52
C TYR A 23 -2.95 -9.31 -4.73
N ALA A 24 -2.53 -10.08 -3.72
CA ALA A 24 -2.37 -11.53 -3.87
C ALA A 24 -3.68 -12.26 -4.23
N ILE A 25 -4.80 -11.78 -3.70
CA ILE A 25 -6.13 -12.29 -4.06
C ILE A 25 -6.42 -12.01 -5.55
N ILE A 26 -6.09 -10.81 -6.01
CA ILE A 26 -6.38 -10.37 -7.37
C ILE A 26 -5.46 -11.02 -8.39
N ASP A 27 -4.19 -11.20 -8.06
CA ASP A 27 -3.23 -11.97 -8.85
C ASP A 27 -3.80 -13.36 -9.14
N THR A 28 -4.30 -14.04 -8.10
CA THR A 28 -4.98 -15.34 -8.24
C THR A 28 -6.25 -15.26 -9.09
N LEU A 29 -7.06 -14.21 -8.95
CA LEU A 29 -8.29 -14.04 -9.74
C LEU A 29 -8.00 -13.70 -11.21
N SER A 30 -6.95 -12.93 -11.47
CA SER A 30 -6.46 -12.62 -12.81
C SER A 30 -6.06 -13.91 -13.53
N ASP A 31 -5.31 -14.78 -12.86
CA ASP A 31 -4.88 -16.07 -13.40
C ASP A 31 -6.05 -17.02 -13.70
N LEU A 32 -7.08 -17.04 -12.84
CA LEU A 32 -8.20 -17.97 -12.97
C LEU A 32 -9.32 -17.48 -13.89
N TYR A 33 -9.51 -16.17 -14.00
CA TYR A 33 -10.70 -15.56 -14.63
C TYR A 33 -10.38 -14.48 -15.67
N ASP A 34 -9.12 -14.34 -16.10
CA ASP A 34 -8.67 -13.36 -17.12
C ASP A 34 -9.10 -11.91 -16.78
N CYS A 35 -9.04 -11.58 -15.50
CA CYS A 35 -9.40 -10.26 -15.00
C CYS A 35 -8.22 -9.30 -15.12
N GLU A 36 -8.39 -8.16 -15.79
CA GLU A 36 -7.32 -7.16 -15.90
C GLU A 36 -6.93 -6.56 -14.53
N GLU A 37 -5.64 -6.61 -14.19
CA GLU A 37 -5.07 -5.97 -13.00
C GLU A 37 -5.41 -4.46 -12.93
N LEU A 38 -5.48 -3.79 -14.08
CA LEU A 38 -5.86 -2.38 -14.16
C LEU A 38 -7.26 -2.12 -13.57
N SER A 39 -8.19 -3.05 -13.78
CA SER A 39 -9.55 -2.94 -13.24
C SER A 39 -9.56 -3.02 -11.71
N PHE A 40 -8.69 -3.83 -11.12
CA PHE A 40 -8.50 -3.87 -9.67
C PHE A 40 -8.02 -2.53 -9.13
N TRP A 41 -6.96 -1.96 -9.71
CA TRP A 41 -6.43 -0.69 -9.24
C TRP A 41 -7.45 0.45 -9.35
N LYS A 42 -8.30 0.44 -10.39
CA LYS A 42 -9.44 1.36 -10.51
C LYS A 42 -10.46 1.18 -9.39
N ILE A 43 -10.80 -0.06 -9.02
CA ILE A 43 -11.69 -0.37 -7.89
C ILE A 43 -11.09 0.13 -6.57
N ILE A 44 -9.79 -0.11 -6.35
CA ILE A 44 -9.09 0.37 -5.16
C ILE A 44 -9.10 1.90 -5.08
N LYS A 45 -8.72 2.59 -6.17
CA LYS A 45 -8.72 4.05 -6.24
C LYS A 45 -10.09 4.62 -5.89
N LYS A 46 -11.16 4.10 -6.51
CA LYS A 46 -12.54 4.51 -6.23
C LYS A 46 -12.92 4.31 -4.77
N ASN A 47 -12.69 3.13 -4.20
CA ASN A 47 -13.06 2.85 -2.82
C ASN A 47 -12.25 3.68 -1.81
N LEU A 48 -10.97 3.91 -2.05
CA LEU A 48 -10.16 4.80 -1.20
C LEU A 48 -10.69 6.24 -1.25
N GLN A 49 -11.01 6.75 -2.44
CA GLN A 49 -11.60 8.08 -2.61
C GLN A 49 -12.95 8.22 -1.88
N GLU A 50 -13.86 7.28 -2.08
CA GLU A 50 -15.24 7.36 -1.56
C GLU A 50 -15.36 7.01 -0.07
N LYS A 51 -14.55 6.07 0.44
CA LYS A 51 -14.75 5.49 1.78
C LYS A 51 -13.72 5.92 2.81
N VAL A 52 -12.48 6.14 2.38
CA VAL A 52 -11.38 6.51 3.28
C VAL A 52 -11.17 8.01 3.26
N LEU A 53 -11.09 8.58 2.06
CA LEU A 53 -10.70 9.97 1.85
C LEU A 53 -11.85 10.97 1.91
N GLN A 54 -13.10 10.51 1.93
CA GLN A 54 -14.29 11.34 2.18
C GLN A 54 -14.79 11.23 3.62
N ASN A 55 -14.30 10.28 4.41
CA ASN A 55 -14.74 10.04 5.78
C ASN A 55 -14.36 11.20 6.72
N ASP A 56 -15.28 11.56 7.62
CA ASP A 56 -15.09 12.64 8.61
C ASP A 56 -14.30 12.20 9.85
N LEU A 57 -13.91 10.91 9.92
CA LEU A 57 -13.04 10.39 10.97
C LEU A 57 -11.65 11.03 10.99
N PHE A 58 -11.21 11.62 9.88
CA PHE A 58 -9.91 12.30 9.77
C PHE A 58 -10.13 13.81 9.62
N THR A 59 -10.05 14.54 10.74
CA THR A 59 -10.29 15.99 10.78
C THR A 59 -9.13 16.83 10.25
N GLU A 60 -7.88 16.38 10.36
CA GLU A 60 -6.69 17.03 9.81
C GLU A 60 -5.52 16.01 9.76
N PRO A 61 -4.67 15.96 8.71
CA PRO A 61 -4.78 16.64 7.42
C PRO A 61 -5.25 15.67 6.35
N LYS A 62 -6.57 15.65 6.08
CA LYS A 62 -7.22 14.84 5.04
C LYS A 62 -6.54 15.02 3.69
N GLU A 63 -6.16 16.25 3.34
CA GLU A 63 -5.43 16.58 2.11
C GLU A 63 -4.06 15.90 2.04
N LYS A 64 -3.32 15.83 3.16
CA LYS A 64 -2.01 15.18 3.21
C LYS A 64 -2.14 13.67 2.99
N MET A 65 -3.16 13.04 3.57
CA MET A 65 -3.47 11.64 3.33
C MET A 65 -3.88 11.39 1.87
N GLN A 66 -4.73 12.26 1.30
CA GLN A 66 -5.12 12.19 -0.11
C GLN A 66 -3.90 12.31 -1.03
N ASN A 67 -3.02 13.29 -0.77
CA ASN A 67 -1.81 13.48 -1.53
C ASN A 67 -0.90 12.24 -1.46
N PHE A 68 -0.65 11.74 -0.25
CA PHE A 68 0.19 10.57 -0.03
C PHE A 68 -0.32 9.32 -0.76
N ILE A 69 -1.64 9.08 -0.74
CA ILE A 69 -2.24 7.89 -1.34
C ILE A 69 -2.37 8.05 -2.87
N LEU A 70 -2.86 9.19 -3.36
CA LEU A 70 -3.33 9.32 -4.75
C LEU A 70 -2.34 9.99 -5.70
N TYR A 71 -1.53 10.94 -5.23
CA TYR A 71 -0.81 11.87 -6.10
C TYR A 71 0.71 11.77 -6.01
N GLU A 72 1.23 11.33 -4.86
CA GLU A 72 2.65 11.04 -4.70
C GLU A 72 3.14 10.07 -5.78
N SER A 73 4.34 10.32 -6.30
CA SER A 73 4.93 9.48 -7.35
C SER A 73 5.24 8.08 -6.87
N ASN A 74 5.51 7.94 -5.58
CA ASN A 74 6.00 6.71 -4.98
C ASN A 74 5.08 6.25 -3.87
N TRP A 75 4.92 4.94 -3.76
CA TRP A 75 4.30 4.26 -2.64
C TRP A 75 5.31 3.55 -1.77
N PRO A 76 5.05 3.44 -0.46
CA PRO A 76 5.86 2.60 0.43
C PRO A 76 5.72 1.14 0.01
N PHE A 77 6.82 0.39 0.10
CA PHE A 77 6.87 -1.02 -0.26
C PHE A 77 7.55 -1.82 0.84
N LYS A 78 7.00 -2.98 1.19
CA LYS A 78 7.60 -3.85 2.21
C LYS A 78 8.70 -4.70 1.58
N GLN A 79 9.94 -4.35 1.84
CA GLN A 79 11.10 -5.13 1.42
C GLN A 79 11.29 -6.33 2.35
N LEU A 80 11.25 -7.52 1.77
CA LEU A 80 11.53 -8.79 2.47
C LEU A 80 12.89 -9.35 2.08
N LEU A 81 13.23 -9.33 0.78
CA LEU A 81 14.46 -9.96 0.28
C LEU A 81 15.72 -9.22 0.76
N THR A 82 15.78 -7.90 0.61
CA THR A 82 16.98 -7.13 1.01
C THR A 82 17.32 -7.32 2.49
N PRO A 83 16.37 -7.20 3.43
CA PRO A 83 16.66 -7.49 4.83
C PRO A 83 17.10 -8.94 5.06
N LEU A 84 16.41 -9.92 4.49
CA LEU A 84 16.75 -11.34 4.65
C LEU A 84 18.20 -11.67 4.22
N LEU A 85 18.70 -11.03 3.16
CA LEU A 85 20.07 -11.22 2.67
C LEU A 85 21.13 -10.54 3.57
N ASN A 86 20.75 -9.57 4.38
CA ASN A 86 21.66 -8.77 5.19
C ASN A 86 21.54 -9.04 6.70
N SER A 87 20.49 -9.72 7.15
CA SER A 87 20.23 -10.01 8.56
C SER A 87 21.10 -11.15 9.11
N ASP A 88 21.54 -11.02 10.36
CA ASP A 88 22.18 -12.12 11.10
C ASP A 88 21.13 -13.24 11.33
N PRO A 89 21.43 -14.52 11.02
CA PRO A 89 20.53 -15.65 11.29
C PRO A 89 20.01 -15.76 12.74
N LYS A 90 20.65 -15.06 13.69
CA LYS A 90 20.24 -15.00 15.10
C LYS A 90 19.14 -13.97 15.39
N GLU A 91 18.82 -13.08 14.46
CA GLU A 91 17.71 -12.13 14.62
C GLU A 91 16.38 -12.88 14.71
N ARG A 92 15.63 -12.63 15.79
CA ARG A 92 14.32 -13.25 16.01
C ARG A 92 13.22 -12.34 15.46
N GLY A 93 12.54 -12.80 14.41
CA GLY A 93 11.45 -12.10 13.72
C GLY A 93 11.61 -12.18 12.21
N MET A 94 10.62 -11.68 11.46
CA MET A 94 10.78 -11.53 10.01
C MET A 94 11.50 -10.20 9.73
N PRO A 95 12.75 -10.21 9.24
CA PRO A 95 13.46 -8.98 8.90
C PRO A 95 12.72 -8.33 7.73
N SER A 96 12.31 -7.08 7.92
CA SER A 96 11.63 -6.30 6.88
C SER A 96 12.01 -4.83 6.99
N SER A 97 12.03 -4.14 5.86
CA SER A 97 12.28 -2.70 5.78
C SER A 97 11.29 -2.04 4.82
N LEU A 98 11.21 -0.72 4.84
CA LEU A 98 10.41 0.06 3.90
C LEU A 98 11.31 0.52 2.74
N GLY A 99 10.93 0.12 1.54
CA GLY A 99 11.41 0.69 0.29
C GLY A 99 10.31 1.51 -0.39
N VAL A 100 10.49 1.78 -1.67
CA VAL A 100 9.52 2.51 -2.49
C VAL A 100 9.29 1.83 -3.84
N ILE A 101 8.08 1.97 -4.37
CA ILE A 101 7.67 1.57 -5.73
C ILE A 101 6.92 2.74 -6.39
N SER A 102 6.76 2.71 -7.71
CA SER A 102 5.85 3.64 -8.40
C SER A 102 4.43 3.51 -7.86
N ASN A 103 3.76 4.64 -7.61
CA ASN A 103 2.37 4.64 -7.17
C ASN A 103 1.45 4.08 -8.28
N PRO A 104 0.79 2.92 -8.07
CA PRO A 104 -0.10 2.31 -9.05
C PRO A 104 -1.31 3.17 -9.39
N LEU A 105 -1.71 4.11 -8.52
CA LEU A 105 -2.91 4.93 -8.69
C LEU A 105 -2.68 6.23 -9.49
N LYS A 106 -1.43 6.68 -9.57
CA LYS A 106 -1.07 8.00 -10.10
C LYS A 106 -1.42 8.15 -11.58
N ASN A 107 -1.19 7.10 -12.38
CA ASN A 107 -1.42 7.11 -13.83
C ASN A 107 -2.67 6.32 -14.24
N LEU A 108 -3.58 6.04 -13.30
CA LEU A 108 -4.88 5.46 -13.63
C LEU A 108 -5.80 6.54 -14.20
N ASN A 109 -5.97 6.49 -15.52
CA ASN A 109 -6.98 7.25 -16.26
C ASN A 109 -8.40 6.71 -15.98
#